data_AF-A0A0D3E1Q1-F1
#
_entry.id   AF-A0A0D3E1Q1-F1
#
_cell.length_a   1.000
_cell.length_b   1.000
_cell.length_c   1.000
_cell.angle_alpha   90.00
_cell.angle_beta   90.00
_cell.angle_gamma   90.00
#
_symmetry.space_group_name_H-M   'P 1'
#
loop_
_entity.id
_entity.type
_entity.pdbx_description
1 polymer ?
#
loop_
_entity_poly.entity_id
_entity_poly.type
_entity_poly.pdbx_seq_one_letter_code
_entity_poly.pdbx_strand_id
1 'polypeptide(L)'
;MKKTMEDPSKIMRRSIHTFLQHYHRATTAAAVALPFSTALFLSQPFFSSSSSSIHMKLNTLFRGAGFSSSLGFFNILSLKLSQTLSSSLLTLPFSLTFLLFSKAYIIKLLSNNHDSSVYYFRILKTCICNSFFLLSANASAFALFFLASTILDSLGFSSRNFYTLFSLSSALIYSIILANAFVISNLALVSSPSSSSGGYTTLLKACLLLHGRTSTALALALPTNLGLAGVEALFRYRVMRSFYKGDRDVAWIAIEGTLIAYLYALFLVLDTVVNFFFYQSCVENEEEQKIGGDDEYSIKIQICESDNTKICIKGPKSLF
;
A
#
# COMPACT_ATOMS: atom_id res chain seq x y z
N MET A 1 30.25 -11.63 -4.46
CA MET A 1 29.92 -10.24 -4.83
C MET A 1 28.42 -10.06 -4.66
N LYS A 2 27.97 -9.31 -3.63
CA LYS A 2 26.54 -9.21 -3.26
C LYS A 2 25.78 -8.44 -4.33
N LYS A 3 25.04 -9.14 -5.20
CA LYS A 3 24.25 -8.52 -6.26
C LYS A 3 23.17 -7.64 -5.62
N THR A 4 23.20 -6.36 -5.96
CA THR A 4 22.27 -5.35 -5.45
C THR A 4 20.91 -5.54 -6.12
N MET A 5 19.85 -5.38 -5.33
CA MET A 5 18.47 -5.45 -5.81
C MET A 5 18.26 -4.56 -7.06
N GLU A 6 17.36 -4.98 -7.96
CA GLU A 6 17.08 -4.25 -9.19
C GLU A 6 16.71 -2.78 -8.92
N ASP A 7 17.28 -1.86 -9.72
CA ASP A 7 17.05 -0.43 -9.56
C ASP A 7 15.55 -0.11 -9.66
N PRO A 8 14.99 0.70 -8.74
CA PRO A 8 13.59 1.13 -8.80
C PRO A 8 13.19 1.74 -10.15
N SER A 9 14.11 2.47 -10.78
CA SER A 9 13.89 3.06 -12.12
C SER A 9 13.67 1.99 -13.20
N LYS A 10 14.39 0.87 -13.15
CA LYS A 10 14.23 -0.23 -14.10
C LYS A 10 12.89 -0.92 -13.93
N ILE A 11 12.49 -1.21 -12.68
CA ILE A 11 11.17 -1.78 -12.34
C ILE A 11 10.05 -0.85 -12.81
N MET A 12 10.15 0.45 -12.53
CA MET A 12 9.17 1.45 -12.96
C MET A 12 9.07 1.51 -14.49
N ARG A 13 10.19 1.58 -15.19
CA ARG A 13 10.22 1.60 -16.67
C ARG A 13 9.58 0.34 -17.27
N ARG A 14 9.90 -0.84 -16.74
CA ARG A 14 9.30 -2.12 -17.15
C ARG A 14 7.80 -2.14 -16.89
N SER A 15 7.36 -1.59 -15.76
CA SER A 15 5.94 -1.51 -15.40
C SER A 15 5.17 -0.61 -16.37
N ILE A 16 5.68 0.59 -16.66
CA ILE A 16 5.08 1.52 -17.63
C ILE A 16 5.05 0.90 -19.02
N HIS A 17 6.17 0.31 -19.47
CA HIS A 17 6.25 -0.37 -20.76
C HIS A 17 5.20 -1.48 -20.87
N THR A 18 5.08 -2.33 -19.86
CA THR A 18 4.12 -3.46 -19.86
C THR A 18 2.67 -2.95 -19.82
N PHE A 19 2.40 -1.91 -19.04
CA PHE A 19 1.09 -1.24 -19.00
C PHE A 19 0.69 -0.71 -20.38
N LEU A 20 1.61 -0.05 -21.08
CA LEU A 20 1.38 0.47 -22.43
C LEU A 20 1.26 -0.65 -23.47
N GLN A 21 2.07 -1.71 -23.36
CA GLN A 21 1.98 -2.88 -24.24
C GLN A 21 0.60 -3.56 -24.15
N HIS A 22 0.00 -3.58 -22.96
CA HIS A 22 -1.33 -4.15 -22.71
C HIS A 22 -2.41 -3.08 -22.52
N TYR A 23 -2.27 -1.93 -23.17
CA TYR A 23 -3.12 -0.75 -22.94
C TYR A 23 -4.63 -1.05 -22.98
N HIS A 24 -5.10 -1.83 -23.95
CA HIS A 24 -6.52 -2.17 -24.03
C HIS A 24 -7.02 -2.99 -22.82
N ARG A 25 -6.19 -3.91 -22.31
CA ARG A 25 -6.54 -4.70 -21.12
C ARG A 25 -6.44 -3.84 -19.85
N ALA A 26 -5.45 -2.96 -19.77
CA ALA A 26 -5.28 -2.03 -18.65
C ALA A 26 -6.43 -1.00 -18.57
N THR A 27 -6.88 -0.48 -19.71
CA THR A 27 -8.05 0.43 -19.79
C THR A 27 -9.35 -0.28 -19.44
N THR A 28 -9.52 -1.54 -19.85
CA THR A 28 -10.66 -2.37 -19.42
C THR A 28 -10.67 -2.54 -17.90
N ALA A 29 -9.52 -2.84 -17.30
CA ALA A 29 -9.40 -2.93 -15.84
C ALA A 29 -9.71 -1.60 -15.14
N ALA A 30 -9.26 -0.47 -15.70
CA ALA A 30 -9.56 0.86 -15.19
C ALA A 30 -11.06 1.19 -15.30
N ALA A 31 -11.72 0.79 -16.39
CA ALA A 31 -13.17 0.92 -16.54
C ALA A 31 -13.93 0.13 -15.47
N VAL A 32 -13.45 -1.07 -15.11
CA VAL A 32 -14.03 -1.83 -14.00
C VAL A 32 -13.81 -1.14 -12.65
N ALA A 33 -12.68 -0.46 -12.44
CA ALA A 33 -12.41 0.29 -11.20
C ALA A 33 -13.13 1.66 -11.14
N LEU A 34 -13.76 2.12 -12.23
CA LEU A 34 -14.39 3.45 -12.31
C LEU A 34 -15.50 3.69 -11.27
N PRO A 35 -16.38 2.72 -10.93
CA PRO A 35 -17.36 2.89 -9.86
C PRO A 35 -16.72 3.17 -8.50
N PHE A 36 -15.55 2.58 -8.21
CA PHE A 36 -14.80 2.89 -7.01
C PHE A 36 -14.23 4.32 -7.05
N SER A 37 -13.58 4.71 -8.14
CA SER A 37 -12.98 6.05 -8.28
C SER A 37 -14.03 7.16 -8.22
N THR A 38 -15.19 6.95 -8.85
CA THR A 38 -16.32 7.90 -8.81
C THR A 38 -16.92 8.00 -7.41
N ALA A 39 -17.15 6.88 -6.73
CA ALA A 39 -17.62 6.88 -5.34
C ALA A 39 -16.64 7.61 -4.41
N LEU A 40 -15.33 7.42 -4.59
CA LEU A 40 -14.28 8.11 -3.83
C LEU A 40 -14.29 9.63 -4.07
N PHE A 41 -14.51 10.07 -5.30
CA PHE A 41 -14.56 11.51 -5.58
C PHE A 41 -15.85 12.16 -5.09
N LEU A 42 -16.99 11.44 -5.18
CA LEU A 42 -18.27 11.92 -4.69
C LEU A 42 -18.30 11.99 -3.16
N SER A 43 -17.64 11.08 -2.44
CA SER A 43 -17.64 11.05 -0.98
C SER A 43 -16.95 12.28 -0.35
N GLN A 44 -15.97 12.88 -1.03
CA GLN A 44 -15.24 14.06 -0.52
C GLN A 44 -16.17 15.27 -0.25
N PRO A 45 -17.05 15.70 -1.20
CA PRO A 45 -18.08 16.70 -0.96
C PRO A 45 -19.02 16.35 0.19
N PHE A 46 -19.59 15.13 0.16
CA PHE A 46 -20.67 14.74 1.06
C PHE A 46 -20.24 14.79 2.53
N PHE A 47 -19.03 14.31 2.83
CA PHE A 47 -18.55 14.25 4.21
C PHE A 47 -17.76 15.48 4.66
N SER A 48 -17.58 16.50 3.82
CA SER A 48 -16.99 17.77 4.27
C SER A 48 -17.93 18.54 5.21
N SER A 49 -19.25 18.29 5.17
CA SER A 49 -20.26 18.94 6.02
C SER A 49 -20.85 18.00 7.09
N SER A 50 -20.97 16.70 6.80
CA SER A 50 -21.60 15.71 7.69
C SER A 50 -20.65 15.08 8.73
N SER A 51 -19.33 15.30 8.62
CA SER A 51 -18.34 14.69 9.51
C SER A 51 -18.32 15.26 10.94
N SER A 52 -19.16 16.25 11.24
CA SER A 52 -19.18 16.93 12.55
C SER A 52 -19.44 15.97 13.71
N SER A 53 -20.33 14.99 13.56
CA SER A 53 -20.68 14.05 14.64
C SER A 53 -19.54 13.09 14.98
N ILE A 54 -18.90 12.49 13.97
CA ILE A 54 -17.75 11.57 14.14
C ILE A 54 -16.52 12.36 14.60
N HIS A 55 -16.30 13.55 14.03
CA HIS A 55 -15.24 14.45 14.47
C HIS A 55 -15.37 14.82 15.94
N MET A 56 -16.59 15.17 16.42
CA MET A 56 -16.82 15.46 17.83
C MET A 56 -16.54 14.24 18.70
N LYS A 57 -17.00 13.04 18.33
CA LYS A 57 -16.72 11.80 19.08
C LYS A 57 -15.23 11.49 19.12
N LEU A 58 -14.52 11.58 18.00
CA LEU A 58 -13.06 11.39 17.95
C LEU A 58 -12.33 12.43 18.80
N ASN A 59 -12.76 13.69 18.75
CA ASN A 59 -12.17 14.74 19.58
C ASN A 59 -12.45 14.50 21.07
N THR A 60 -13.62 14.01 21.45
CA THR A 60 -13.89 13.59 22.84
C THR A 60 -13.03 12.40 23.27
N LEU A 61 -12.79 11.43 22.38
CA LEU A 61 -11.91 10.29 22.66
C LEU A 61 -10.46 10.75 22.82
N PHE A 62 -9.99 11.64 21.94
CA PHE A 62 -8.64 12.19 22.06
C PHE A 62 -8.48 13.03 23.33
N ARG A 63 -9.46 13.86 23.68
CA ARG A 63 -9.47 14.59 24.97
C ARG A 63 -9.49 13.65 26.17
N GLY A 64 -10.31 12.60 26.13
CA GLY A 64 -10.37 11.59 27.18
C GLY A 64 -9.05 10.81 27.32
N ALA A 65 -8.37 10.58 26.21
CA ALA A 65 -7.02 10.03 26.16
C ALA A 65 -5.94 11.11 26.33
N GLY A 66 -6.16 12.18 27.11
CA GLY A 66 -5.13 13.15 27.48
C GLY A 66 -4.48 13.96 26.34
N PHE A 67 -4.90 13.79 25.08
CA PHE A 67 -4.39 14.61 23.98
C PHE A 67 -4.95 16.02 24.09
N SER A 68 -4.09 17.00 24.35
CA SER A 68 -4.50 18.39 24.37
C SER A 68 -4.95 18.84 22.98
N SER A 69 -6.22 19.24 22.84
CA SER A 69 -6.76 19.84 21.59
C SER A 69 -6.05 21.14 21.18
N SER A 70 -5.12 21.65 22.01
CA SER A 70 -4.26 22.80 21.69
C SER A 70 -3.20 22.48 20.63
N LEU A 71 -2.88 21.20 20.39
CA LEU A 71 -1.99 20.79 19.31
C LEU A 71 -2.77 20.74 18.00
N GLY A 72 -2.49 21.70 17.12
CA GLY A 72 -3.16 21.85 15.82
C GLY A 72 -3.14 20.57 14.97
N PHE A 73 -2.10 19.73 15.08
CA PHE A 73 -2.03 18.45 14.37
C PHE A 73 -3.17 17.49 14.75
N PHE A 74 -3.43 17.24 16.04
CA PHE A 74 -4.44 16.25 16.44
C PHE A 74 -5.86 16.68 16.07
N ASN A 75 -6.14 17.98 16.06
CA ASN A 75 -7.41 18.51 15.58
C ASN A 75 -7.57 18.40 14.05
N ILE A 76 -6.50 18.65 13.29
CA ILE A 76 -6.51 18.43 11.83
C ILE A 76 -6.62 16.94 11.53
N LEU A 77 -5.91 16.11 12.29
CA LEU A 77 -5.89 14.66 12.14
C LEU A 77 -7.24 14.04 12.48
N SER A 78 -7.89 14.44 13.58
CA SER A 78 -9.24 13.97 13.94
C SER A 78 -10.24 14.31 12.84
N LEU A 79 -10.15 15.53 12.28
CA LEU A 79 -10.98 15.96 11.17
C LEU A 79 -10.71 15.11 9.92
N LYS A 80 -9.45 14.95 9.54
CA LYS A 80 -9.08 14.15 8.37
C LYS A 80 -9.43 12.68 8.53
N LEU A 81 -9.23 12.11 9.71
CA LEU A 81 -9.61 10.74 10.01
C LEU A 81 -11.12 10.55 9.95
N SER A 82 -11.90 11.49 10.51
CA SER A 82 -13.36 11.45 10.41
C SER A 82 -13.86 11.48 8.97
N GLN A 83 -13.25 12.33 8.13
CA GLN A 83 -13.54 12.44 6.69
C GLN A 83 -13.16 11.15 5.95
N THR A 84 -11.95 10.63 6.20
CA THR A 84 -11.46 9.40 5.58
C THR A 84 -12.27 8.18 6.00
N LEU A 85 -12.63 8.05 7.28
CA LEU A 85 -13.42 6.92 7.79
C LEU A 85 -14.82 6.93 7.18
N SER A 86 -15.47 8.09 7.15
CA SER A 86 -16.82 8.24 6.56
C SER A 86 -16.79 7.96 5.06
N SER A 87 -15.79 8.49 4.34
CA SER A 87 -15.56 8.22 2.92
C SER A 87 -15.25 6.74 2.66
N SER A 88 -14.44 6.11 3.51
CA SER A 88 -14.08 4.70 3.42
C SER A 88 -15.30 3.81 3.58
N LEU A 89 -16.18 4.07 4.57
CA LEU A 89 -17.42 3.31 4.75
C LEU A 89 -18.33 3.37 3.52
N LEU A 90 -18.42 4.52 2.86
CA LEU A 90 -19.22 4.67 1.63
C LEU A 90 -18.58 3.96 0.43
N THR A 91 -17.25 3.99 0.33
CA THR A 91 -16.50 3.40 -0.78
C THR A 91 -16.19 1.92 -0.59
N LEU A 92 -16.33 1.37 0.62
CA LEU A 92 -16.04 -0.01 0.98
C LEU A 92 -16.70 -1.05 0.06
N PRO A 93 -18.02 -1.01 -0.24
CA PRO A 93 -18.63 -1.99 -1.13
C PRO A 93 -18.02 -1.95 -2.53
N PHE A 94 -17.72 -0.75 -3.05
CA PHE A 94 -17.06 -0.58 -4.35
C PHE A 94 -15.59 -1.03 -4.33
N SER A 95 -14.91 -0.83 -3.20
CA SER A 95 -13.53 -1.28 -3.01
C SER A 95 -13.44 -2.81 -2.99
N LEU A 96 -14.35 -3.48 -2.26
CA LEU A 96 -14.36 -4.94 -2.17
C LEU A 96 -14.82 -5.64 -3.45
N THR A 97 -15.55 -4.94 -4.32
CA THR A 97 -16.07 -5.49 -5.58
C THR A 97 -15.25 -5.00 -6.78
N PHE A 98 -15.54 -3.80 -7.27
CA PHE A 98 -15.00 -3.22 -8.50
C PHE A 98 -13.48 -3.03 -8.46
N LEU A 99 -12.94 -2.43 -7.40
CA LEU A 99 -11.51 -2.22 -7.28
C LEU A 99 -10.77 -3.55 -7.13
N LEU A 100 -11.26 -4.43 -6.25
CA LEU A 100 -10.63 -5.73 -6.02
C LEU A 100 -10.64 -6.59 -7.28
N PHE A 101 -11.74 -6.60 -8.04
CA PHE A 101 -11.84 -7.30 -9.30
C PHE A 101 -10.88 -6.74 -10.34
N SER A 102 -10.74 -5.42 -10.45
CA SER A 102 -9.76 -4.77 -11.32
C SER A 102 -8.32 -5.19 -10.99
N LYS A 103 -7.95 -5.17 -9.69
CA LYS A 103 -6.63 -5.62 -9.23
C LYS A 103 -6.41 -7.10 -9.53
N ALA A 104 -7.40 -7.95 -9.24
CA ALA A 104 -7.32 -9.39 -9.49
C ALA A 104 -7.18 -9.70 -10.99
N TYR A 105 -7.90 -8.98 -11.86
CA TYR A 105 -7.81 -9.12 -13.31
C TYR A 105 -6.39 -8.80 -13.82
N ILE A 106 -5.79 -7.71 -13.36
CA ILE A 106 -4.43 -7.32 -13.75
C ILE A 106 -3.38 -8.31 -13.23
N ILE A 107 -3.49 -8.74 -11.98
CA ILE A 107 -2.57 -9.73 -11.41
C ILE A 107 -2.69 -11.06 -12.17
N LYS A 108 -3.91 -11.49 -12.52
CA LYS A 108 -4.12 -12.68 -13.34
C LYS A 108 -3.48 -12.55 -14.71
N LEU A 109 -3.69 -11.41 -15.37
CA LEU A 109 -3.12 -11.09 -16.68
C LEU A 109 -1.58 -11.17 -16.67
N LEU A 110 -0.94 -10.70 -15.60
CA LEU A 110 0.52 -10.72 -15.46
C LEU A 110 1.07 -12.08 -15.02
N SER A 111 0.29 -12.83 -14.24
CA SER A 111 0.70 -14.11 -13.65
C SER A 111 0.51 -15.32 -14.58
N ASN A 112 -0.14 -15.19 -15.74
CA ASN A 112 -0.44 -16.27 -16.69
C ASN A 112 -1.10 -17.54 -16.08
N ASN A 113 -1.83 -17.41 -14.97
CA ASN A 113 -2.44 -18.54 -14.27
C ASN A 113 -3.94 -18.71 -14.58
N HIS A 114 -4.40 -19.97 -14.63
CA HIS A 114 -5.70 -20.33 -15.23
C HIS A 114 -6.90 -20.39 -14.26
N ASP A 115 -6.70 -20.56 -12.95
CA ASP A 115 -7.82 -20.73 -12.00
C ASP A 115 -8.38 -19.40 -11.48
N SER A 116 -9.66 -19.12 -11.70
CA SER A 116 -10.23 -17.77 -11.48
C SER A 116 -10.92 -17.55 -10.13
N SER A 117 -11.65 -18.54 -9.61
CA SER A 117 -12.50 -18.37 -8.42
C SER A 117 -11.72 -18.41 -7.11
N VAL A 118 -10.78 -19.36 -6.98
CA VAL A 118 -9.91 -19.51 -5.80
C VAL A 118 -9.01 -18.28 -5.64
N TYR A 119 -8.58 -17.69 -6.76
CA TYR A 119 -7.75 -16.48 -6.78
C TYR A 119 -8.47 -15.28 -6.19
N TYR A 120 -9.72 -15.05 -6.60
CA TYR A 120 -10.52 -13.96 -6.06
C TYR A 120 -10.75 -14.12 -4.56
N PHE A 121 -11.08 -15.32 -4.08
CA PHE A 121 -11.29 -15.57 -2.65
C PHE A 121 -10.02 -15.36 -1.82
N ARG A 122 -8.84 -15.77 -2.33
CA ARG A 122 -7.55 -15.52 -1.67
C ARG A 122 -7.23 -14.03 -1.60
N ILE A 123 -7.41 -13.30 -2.70
CA ILE A 123 -7.21 -11.85 -2.77
C ILE A 123 -8.18 -11.13 -1.83
N LEU A 124 -9.45 -11.54 -1.78
CA LEU A 124 -10.45 -11.00 -0.85
C LEU A 124 -10.06 -11.23 0.61
N LYS A 125 -9.64 -12.45 0.97
CA LYS A 125 -9.15 -12.78 2.32
C LYS A 125 -7.96 -11.90 2.70
N THR A 126 -7.01 -11.70 1.78
CA THR A 126 -5.88 -10.79 2.00
C THR A 126 -6.31 -9.33 2.11
N CYS A 127 -7.28 -8.87 1.32
CA CYS A 127 -7.81 -7.51 1.39
C CYS A 127 -8.49 -7.22 2.75
N ILE A 128 -9.27 -8.17 3.27
CA ILE A 128 -9.84 -8.08 4.62
C ILE A 128 -8.73 -8.02 5.67
N CYS A 129 -7.71 -8.89 5.56
CA CYS A 129 -6.56 -8.88 6.46
C CYS A 129 -5.78 -7.56 6.39
N ASN A 130 -5.59 -6.99 5.21
CA ASN A 130 -4.95 -5.70 5.00
C ASN A 130 -5.74 -4.58 5.69
N SER A 131 -7.07 -4.64 5.66
CA SER A 131 -7.92 -3.66 6.33
C SER A 131 -7.71 -3.70 7.85
N PHE A 132 -7.67 -4.89 8.45
CA PHE A 132 -7.33 -5.06 9.88
C PHE A 132 -5.91 -4.61 10.20
N PHE A 133 -4.94 -4.91 9.33
CA PHE A 133 -3.55 -4.49 9.52
C PHE A 133 -3.40 -2.96 9.48
N LEU A 134 -4.01 -2.29 8.50
CA LEU A 134 -4.02 -0.83 8.40
C LEU A 134 -4.73 -0.20 9.60
N LEU A 135 -5.85 -0.77 10.05
CA LEU A 135 -6.55 -0.31 11.26
C LEU A 135 -5.66 -0.47 12.50
N SER A 136 -4.98 -1.61 12.64
CA SER A 136 -4.04 -1.87 13.72
C SER A 136 -2.85 -0.93 13.70
N ALA A 137 -2.31 -0.60 12.52
CA ALA A 137 -1.20 0.35 12.38
C ALA A 137 -1.61 1.78 12.78
N ASN A 138 -2.84 2.18 12.46
CA ASN A 138 -3.40 3.45 12.93
C ASN A 138 -3.56 3.46 14.45
N ALA A 139 -4.15 2.41 15.01
CA ALA A 139 -4.37 2.29 16.45
C ALA A 139 -3.04 2.28 17.22
N SER A 140 -2.04 1.55 16.74
CA SER A 140 -0.71 1.51 17.38
C SER A 140 0.01 2.85 17.30
N ALA A 141 -0.08 3.57 16.18
CA ALA A 141 0.49 4.91 16.08
C ALA A 141 -0.15 5.88 17.07
N PHE A 142 -1.49 5.85 17.23
CA PHE A 142 -2.16 6.67 18.25
C PHE A 142 -1.77 6.27 19.67
N ALA A 143 -1.68 4.98 19.96
CA ALA A 143 -1.22 4.52 21.27
C ALA A 143 0.21 4.99 21.58
N LEU A 144 1.11 4.98 20.60
CA LEU A 144 2.48 5.49 20.74
C LEU A 144 2.50 7.00 20.99
N PHE A 145 1.73 7.78 20.25
CA PHE A 145 1.65 9.23 20.48
C PHE A 145 1.03 9.55 21.83
N PHE A 146 0.02 8.80 22.26
CA PHE A 146 -0.58 8.95 23.58
C PHE A 146 0.44 8.72 24.69
N LEU A 147 1.16 7.60 24.61
CA LEU A 147 2.19 7.25 25.57
C LEU A 147 3.29 8.31 25.60
N ALA A 148 3.73 8.77 24.43
CA ALA A 148 4.76 9.81 24.33
C ALA A 148 4.28 11.13 24.94
N SER A 149 3.06 11.60 24.64
CA SER A 149 2.49 12.81 25.25
C SER A 149 2.41 12.68 26.77
N THR A 150 1.96 11.53 27.28
CA THR A 150 1.86 11.27 28.73
C THR A 150 3.23 11.34 29.40
N ILE A 151 4.27 10.75 28.79
CA ILE A 151 5.64 10.80 29.30
C ILE A 151 6.16 12.25 29.30
N LEU A 152 5.94 12.99 28.21
CA LEU A 152 6.38 14.38 28.10
C LEU A 152 5.72 15.28 29.15
N ASP A 153 4.40 15.11 29.37
CA ASP A 153 3.67 15.86 30.38
C ASP A 153 4.16 15.49 31.80
N SER A 154 4.45 14.20 32.06
CA SER A 154 5.00 13.75 33.35
C SER A 154 6.39 14.30 33.66
N LEU A 155 7.19 14.58 32.62
CA LEU A 155 8.51 15.20 32.72
C LEU A 155 8.45 16.74 32.80
N GLY A 156 7.25 17.34 32.74
CA GLY A 156 7.05 18.78 32.86
C GLY A 156 7.37 19.58 31.59
N PHE A 157 7.48 18.95 30.42
CA PHE A 157 7.74 19.63 29.14
C PHE A 157 6.48 20.31 28.58
N SER A 158 6.00 21.37 29.24
CA SER A 158 4.76 22.07 28.86
C SER A 158 4.97 23.31 27.96
N SER A 159 6.14 23.48 27.34
CA SER A 159 6.39 24.68 26.52
C SER A 159 5.69 24.59 25.16
N ARG A 160 5.21 25.74 24.65
CA ARG A 160 4.58 25.82 23.32
C ARG A 160 5.50 25.32 22.20
N ASN A 161 6.81 25.58 22.30
CA ASN A 161 7.78 25.11 21.31
C ASN A 161 7.96 23.59 21.36
N PHE A 162 7.88 22.97 22.54
CA PHE A 162 7.94 21.51 22.64
C PHE A 162 6.70 20.86 22.02
N TYR A 163 5.51 21.43 22.24
CA TYR A 163 4.28 20.91 21.63
C TYR A 163 4.28 21.04 20.10
N THR A 164 4.83 22.12 19.53
CA THR A 164 4.95 22.24 18.07
C THR A 164 5.96 21.25 17.48
N LEU A 165 7.10 21.04 18.14
CA LEU A 165 8.08 20.02 17.74
C LEU A 165 7.51 18.61 17.85
N PHE A 166 6.82 18.29 18.94
CA PHE A 166 6.15 17.01 19.14
C PHE A 166 5.06 16.77 18.08
N SER A 167 4.27 17.80 17.78
CA SER A 167 3.26 17.79 16.73
C SER A 167 3.87 17.50 15.35
N LEU A 168 4.97 18.17 15.00
CA LEU A 168 5.66 17.97 13.73
C LEU A 168 6.28 16.57 13.64
N SER A 169 6.95 16.13 14.71
CA SER A 169 7.55 14.80 14.80
C SER A 169 6.49 13.70 14.69
N SER A 170 5.37 13.85 15.38
CA SER A 170 4.24 12.90 15.32
C SER A 170 3.67 12.80 13.90
N ALA A 171 3.54 13.92 13.18
CA ALA A 171 3.09 13.91 11.79
C ALA A 171 4.05 13.13 10.87
N LEU A 172 5.37 13.32 11.04
CA LEU A 172 6.39 12.62 10.26
C LEU A 172 6.39 11.12 10.56
N ILE A 173 6.41 10.74 11.85
CA ILE A 173 6.40 9.35 12.29
C ILE A 173 5.12 8.64 11.81
N TYR A 174 3.96 9.28 11.94
CA TYR A 174 2.68 8.75 11.47
C TYR A 174 2.71 8.48 9.97
N SER A 175 3.25 9.41 9.19
CA SER A 175 3.38 9.28 7.74
C SER A 175 4.29 8.10 7.35
N ILE A 176 5.40 7.91 8.06
CA ILE A 176 6.33 6.79 7.83
C ILE A 176 5.66 5.45 8.16
N ILE A 177 4.98 5.35 9.31
CA ILE A 177 4.26 4.13 9.72
C ILE A 177 3.22 3.77 8.65
N LEU A 178 2.42 4.75 8.25
CA LEU A 178 1.33 4.53 7.31
C LEU A 178 1.83 4.20 5.90
N ALA A 179 2.89 4.87 5.42
CA ALA A 179 3.50 4.58 4.13
C ALA A 179 4.02 3.13 4.07
N ASN A 180 4.74 2.69 5.11
CA ASN A 180 5.20 1.30 5.19
C ASN A 180 4.03 0.31 5.26
N ALA A 181 2.99 0.61 6.02
CA ALA A 181 1.81 -0.25 6.11
C ALA A 181 1.07 -0.39 4.77
N PHE A 182 0.97 0.69 3.98
CA PHE A 182 0.40 0.67 2.64
C PHE A 182 1.23 -0.18 1.67
N VAL A 183 2.56 -0.01 1.67
CA VAL A 183 3.47 -0.80 0.83
C VAL A 183 3.35 -2.30 1.16
N ILE A 184 3.39 -2.67 2.44
CA ILE A 184 3.23 -4.07 2.88
C ILE A 184 1.88 -4.62 2.44
N SER A 185 0.80 -3.85 2.59
CA SER A 185 -0.55 -4.26 2.21
C SER A 185 -0.68 -4.49 0.70
N ASN A 186 -0.14 -3.59 -0.13
CA ASN A 186 -0.15 -3.74 -1.58
C ASN A 186 0.68 -4.95 -2.03
N LEU A 187 1.85 -5.16 -1.41
CA LEU A 187 2.70 -6.32 -1.68
C LEU A 187 2.04 -7.64 -1.25
N ALA A 188 1.37 -7.66 -0.10
CA ALA A 188 0.59 -8.81 0.38
C ALA A 188 -0.54 -9.16 -0.61
N LEU A 189 -1.23 -8.15 -1.13
CA LEU A 189 -2.33 -8.34 -2.09
C LEU A 189 -1.84 -8.97 -3.40
N VAL A 190 -0.71 -8.49 -3.92
CA VAL A 190 -0.07 -9.01 -5.13
C VAL A 190 0.50 -10.42 -4.94
N SER A 191 1.02 -10.74 -3.74
CA SER A 191 1.57 -12.07 -3.42
C SER A 191 0.51 -13.09 -3.00
N SER A 192 -0.73 -12.65 -2.76
CA SER A 192 -1.82 -13.55 -2.34
C SER A 192 -2.08 -14.72 -3.30
N PRO A 193 -2.11 -14.50 -4.63
CA PRO A 193 -2.34 -15.57 -5.60
C PRO A 193 -1.29 -16.67 -5.60
N SER A 194 -0.02 -16.33 -5.40
CA SER A 194 1.10 -17.29 -5.37
C SER A 194 1.19 -18.05 -4.05
N SER A 195 0.42 -17.66 -3.02
CA SER A 195 0.41 -18.31 -1.72
C SER A 195 -0.63 -19.44 -1.64
N SER A 196 -0.34 -20.47 -0.85
CA SER A 196 -1.26 -21.59 -0.62
C SER A 196 -2.48 -21.22 0.22
N SER A 197 -2.36 -20.30 1.20
CA SER A 197 -3.41 -20.06 2.20
C SER A 197 -4.05 -18.66 2.24
N GLY A 198 -3.54 -17.66 1.54
CA GLY A 198 -4.09 -16.28 1.54
C GLY A 198 -4.18 -15.64 2.94
N GLY A 199 -4.55 -14.36 3.02
CA GLY A 199 -4.79 -13.69 4.32
C GLY A 199 -3.50 -13.36 5.09
N TYR A 200 -3.47 -13.62 6.40
CA TYR A 200 -2.37 -13.15 7.27
C TYR A 200 -1.00 -13.73 6.90
N THR A 201 -0.95 -14.96 6.39
CA THR A 201 0.31 -15.61 5.95
C THR A 201 0.96 -14.83 4.81
N THR A 202 0.16 -14.28 3.90
CA THR A 202 0.64 -13.42 2.80
C THR A 202 1.16 -12.09 3.31
N LEU A 203 0.56 -11.57 4.37
CA LEU A 203 0.98 -10.32 5.00
C LEU A 203 2.31 -10.48 5.73
N LEU A 204 2.49 -11.58 6.48
CA LEU A 204 3.78 -11.93 7.09
C LEU A 204 4.86 -12.15 6.03
N LYS A 205 4.53 -12.88 4.95
CA LYS A 205 5.45 -13.08 3.83
C LYS A 205 5.86 -11.74 3.20
N ALA A 206 4.91 -10.84 2.97
CA ALA A 206 5.19 -9.51 2.45
C ALA A 206 6.08 -8.69 3.40
N CYS A 207 5.85 -8.77 4.72
CA CYS A 207 6.69 -8.11 5.71
C CYS A 207 8.14 -8.62 5.67
N LEU A 208 8.33 -9.93 5.57
CA LEU A 208 9.65 -10.56 5.45
C LEU A 208 10.34 -10.17 4.14
N LEU A 209 9.63 -10.23 3.01
CA LEU A 209 10.14 -9.82 1.70
C LEU A 209 10.58 -8.35 1.66
N LEU A 210 9.91 -7.50 2.44
CA LEU A 210 10.23 -6.07 2.52
C LEU A 210 11.43 -5.77 3.44
N HIS A 211 11.82 -6.73 4.28
CA HIS A 211 12.90 -6.51 5.25
C HIS A 211 14.22 -6.23 4.52
N GLY A 212 14.81 -5.06 4.77
CA GLY A 212 16.01 -4.58 4.06
C GLY A 212 15.74 -3.98 2.66
N ARG A 213 14.48 -3.89 2.22
CA ARG A 213 14.06 -3.37 0.90
C ARG A 213 12.99 -2.27 1.01
N THR A 214 12.81 -1.69 2.19
CA THR A 214 11.82 -0.63 2.46
C THR A 214 12.05 0.61 1.60
N SER A 215 13.29 1.08 1.50
CA SER A 215 13.64 2.30 0.75
C SER A 215 13.24 2.22 -0.72
N THR A 216 13.48 1.08 -1.36
CA THR A 216 13.17 0.88 -2.77
C THR A 216 11.68 0.66 -3.02
N ALA A 217 10.99 -0.03 -2.11
CA ALA A 217 9.55 -0.15 -2.15
C ALA A 217 8.87 1.24 -2.03
N LEU A 218 9.35 2.09 -1.12
CA LEU A 218 8.88 3.46 -0.97
C LEU A 218 9.20 4.30 -2.21
N ALA A 219 10.39 4.16 -2.79
CA ALA A 219 10.77 4.85 -4.02
C ALA A 219 9.88 4.47 -5.22
N LEU A 220 9.41 3.22 -5.29
CA LEU A 220 8.47 2.77 -6.32
C LEU A 220 7.04 3.23 -6.10
N ALA A 221 6.60 3.28 -4.83
CA ALA A 221 5.26 3.73 -4.47
C ALA A 221 5.10 5.25 -4.60
N LEU A 222 6.19 6.02 -4.53
CA LEU A 222 6.14 7.48 -4.50
C LEU A 222 5.57 8.10 -5.79
N PRO A 223 6.02 7.73 -7.01
CA PRO A 223 5.47 8.29 -8.25
C PRO A 223 4.00 7.97 -8.47
N THR A 224 3.55 6.75 -8.16
CA THR A 224 2.16 6.33 -8.36
C THR A 224 1.23 7.06 -7.38
N ASN A 225 1.63 7.16 -6.11
CA ASN A 225 0.88 7.92 -5.09
C ASN A 225 0.87 9.43 -5.36
N LEU A 226 1.97 10.01 -5.85
CA LEU A 226 2.01 11.41 -6.26
C LEU A 226 1.08 11.67 -7.46
N GLY A 227 1.04 10.72 -8.41
CA GLY A 227 0.10 10.75 -9.53
C GLY A 227 -1.35 10.74 -9.06
N LEU A 228 -1.72 9.81 -8.17
CA LEU A 228 -3.05 9.74 -7.56
C LEU A 228 -3.41 11.05 -6.85
N ALA A 229 -2.53 11.58 -6.00
CA ALA A 229 -2.75 12.85 -5.31
C ALA A 229 -2.90 14.04 -6.28
N GLY A 230 -2.15 14.04 -7.39
CA GLY A 230 -2.29 15.03 -8.46
C GLY A 230 -3.65 14.97 -9.14
N VAL A 231 -4.18 13.78 -9.41
CA VAL A 231 -5.53 13.59 -9.97
C VAL A 231 -6.61 14.02 -8.97
N GLU A 232 -6.43 13.76 -7.67
CA GLU A 232 -7.34 14.27 -6.64
C GLU A 232 -7.34 15.80 -6.56
N ALA A 233 -6.16 16.42 -6.63
CA ALA A 233 -6.04 17.87 -6.68
C ALA A 233 -6.70 18.45 -7.94
N LEU A 234 -6.55 17.78 -9.08
CA LEU A 234 -7.20 18.15 -10.34
C LEU A 234 -8.73 18.11 -10.21
N PHE A 235 -9.29 17.05 -9.62
CA PHE A 235 -10.73 16.93 -9.37
C PHE A 235 -11.24 18.12 -8.53
N ARG A 236 -10.56 18.44 -7.43
CA ARG A 236 -10.93 19.56 -6.56
C ARG A 236 -10.86 20.89 -7.29
N TYR A 237 -9.79 21.11 -8.06
CA TYR A 237 -9.58 22.38 -8.76
C TYR A 237 -10.55 22.59 -9.92
N ARG A 238 -10.81 21.55 -10.73
CA ARG A 238 -11.61 21.64 -11.95
C ARG A 238 -13.11 21.44 -11.69
N VAL A 239 -13.46 20.34 -11.02
CA VAL A 239 -14.85 19.90 -10.87
C VAL A 239 -15.49 20.59 -9.68
N MET A 240 -14.88 20.44 -8.50
CA MET A 240 -15.47 20.91 -7.25
C MET A 240 -15.57 22.44 -7.21
N ARG A 241 -14.54 23.15 -7.69
CA ARG A 241 -14.56 24.61 -7.81
C ARG A 241 -15.65 25.10 -8.77
N SER A 242 -15.82 24.46 -9.92
CA SER A 242 -16.85 24.85 -10.90
C SER A 242 -18.25 24.58 -10.35
N PHE A 243 -18.44 23.46 -9.66
CA PHE A 243 -19.71 23.09 -9.04
C PHE A 243 -20.17 24.11 -7.99
N TYR A 244 -19.27 24.57 -7.11
CA TYR A 244 -19.62 25.56 -6.09
C TYR A 244 -19.90 26.95 -6.64
N LYS A 245 -19.25 27.34 -7.74
CA LYS A 245 -19.47 28.66 -8.34
C LYS A 245 -20.76 28.71 -9.17
N GLY A 246 -21.25 27.57 -9.65
CA GLY A 246 -22.41 27.52 -10.55
C GLY A 246 -22.11 28.05 -11.95
N ASP A 247 -20.83 28.16 -12.33
CA ASP A 247 -20.38 28.82 -13.57
C ASP A 247 -20.58 27.96 -14.84
N ARG A 248 -20.92 26.67 -14.72
CA ARG A 248 -20.95 25.70 -15.82
C ARG A 248 -22.12 24.71 -15.68
N ASP A 249 -22.60 24.21 -16.81
CA ASP A 249 -23.66 23.19 -16.82
C ASP A 249 -23.22 21.92 -16.10
N VAL A 250 -24.15 21.37 -15.31
CA VAL A 250 -23.93 20.16 -14.49
C VAL A 250 -23.49 18.97 -15.35
N ALA A 251 -24.02 18.84 -16.58
CA ALA A 251 -23.63 17.78 -17.50
C ALA A 251 -22.15 17.84 -17.88
N TRP A 252 -21.64 19.03 -18.22
CA TRP A 252 -20.22 19.23 -18.55
C TRP A 252 -19.30 18.96 -17.36
N ILE A 253 -19.73 19.37 -16.16
CA ILE A 253 -19.02 19.08 -14.90
C ILE A 253 -18.98 17.56 -14.64
N ALA A 254 -20.08 16.85 -14.87
CA ALA A 254 -20.17 15.41 -14.67
C ALA A 254 -19.27 14.62 -15.65
N ILE A 255 -19.23 15.02 -16.93
CA ILE A 255 -18.34 14.41 -17.93
C ILE A 255 -16.88 14.61 -17.53
N GLU A 256 -16.49 15.83 -17.17
CA GLU A 256 -15.12 16.12 -16.74
C GLU A 256 -14.76 15.36 -15.45
N GLY A 257 -15.68 15.29 -14.48
CA GLY A 257 -15.50 14.47 -13.28
C GLY A 257 -15.32 12.99 -13.57
N THR A 258 -16.07 12.45 -14.53
CA THR A 258 -15.96 11.04 -14.95
C THR A 258 -14.62 10.77 -15.63
N LEU A 259 -14.13 11.69 -16.47
CA LEU A 259 -12.81 11.58 -17.10
C LEU A 259 -11.67 11.62 -16.06
N ILE A 260 -11.79 12.48 -15.04
CA ILE A 260 -10.82 12.55 -13.94
C ILE A 260 -10.89 11.27 -13.08
N ALA A 261 -12.09 10.74 -12.82
CA ALA A 261 -12.28 9.46 -12.14
C ALA A 261 -11.65 8.29 -12.92
N TYR A 262 -11.77 8.30 -14.25
CA TYR A 262 -11.14 7.31 -15.11
C TYR A 262 -9.60 7.44 -15.08
N LEU A 263 -9.06 8.66 -15.11
CA LEU A 263 -7.63 8.90 -14.95
C LEU A 263 -7.12 8.36 -13.61
N TYR A 264 -7.86 8.56 -12.52
CA TYR A 264 -7.54 7.98 -11.22
C TYR A 264 -7.51 6.45 -11.27
N ALA A 265 -8.50 5.83 -11.93
CA ALA A 265 -8.54 4.39 -12.12
C ALA A 265 -7.33 3.84 -12.90
N LEU A 266 -6.85 4.55 -13.92
CA LEU A 266 -5.63 4.18 -14.65
C LEU A 266 -4.40 4.16 -13.74
N PHE A 267 -4.26 5.15 -12.85
CA PHE A 267 -3.17 5.17 -11.86
C PHE A 267 -3.28 4.03 -10.85
N LEU A 268 -4.49 3.62 -10.42
CA LEU A 268 -4.68 2.45 -9.55
C LEU A 268 -4.26 1.14 -10.24
N VAL A 269 -4.56 1.01 -11.53
CA VAL A 269 -4.11 -0.14 -12.34
C VAL A 269 -2.59 -0.12 -12.48
N LEU A 270 -2.00 1.03 -12.82
CA LEU A 270 -0.55 1.18 -12.92
C LEU A 270 0.15 0.85 -11.59
N ASP A 271 -0.37 1.34 -10.47
CA ASP A 271 0.13 1.01 -9.13
C ASP A 271 0.12 -0.51 -8.87
N THR A 272 -0.93 -1.20 -9.31
CA THR A 272 -1.01 -2.66 -9.19
C THR A 272 0.04 -3.37 -10.04
N VAL A 273 0.29 -2.88 -11.27
CA VAL A 273 1.36 -3.39 -12.15
C VAL A 273 2.75 -3.18 -11.53
N VAL A 274 3.01 -1.98 -10.98
CA VAL A 274 4.29 -1.65 -10.32
C VAL A 274 4.53 -2.58 -9.13
N ASN A 275 3.52 -2.76 -8.26
CA ASN A 275 3.63 -3.67 -7.12
C ASN A 275 3.81 -5.13 -7.55
N PHE A 276 3.23 -5.55 -8.68
CA PHE A 276 3.46 -6.88 -9.26
C PHE A 276 4.91 -7.10 -9.66
N PHE A 277 5.50 -6.19 -10.44
CA PHE A 277 6.91 -6.34 -10.84
C PHE A 277 7.85 -6.19 -9.64
N PHE A 278 7.54 -5.32 -8.69
CA PHE A 278 8.32 -5.23 -7.45
C PHE A 278 8.31 -6.56 -6.66
N TYR A 279 7.14 -7.20 -6.56
CA TYR A 279 7.03 -8.53 -5.96
C TYR A 279 7.88 -9.56 -6.70
N GLN A 280 7.80 -9.59 -8.03
CA GLN A 280 8.57 -10.52 -8.86
C GLN A 280 10.08 -10.32 -8.66
N SER A 281 10.58 -9.09 -8.75
CA SER A 281 11.99 -8.79 -8.48
C SER A 281 12.40 -9.19 -7.06
N CYS A 282 11.50 -9.06 -6.07
CA CYS A 282 11.77 -9.48 -4.71
C CYS A 282 11.93 -11.00 -4.56
N VAL A 283 11.10 -11.79 -5.25
CA VAL A 283 11.14 -13.26 -5.23
C VAL A 283 12.39 -13.77 -5.96
N GLU A 284 12.69 -13.25 -7.15
CA GLU A 284 13.88 -13.64 -7.92
C GLU A 284 15.17 -13.44 -7.10
N ASN A 285 15.27 -12.33 -6.35
CA ASN A 285 16.41 -12.09 -5.47
C ASN A 285 16.50 -13.06 -4.27
N GLU A 286 15.39 -13.58 -3.74
CA GLU A 286 15.41 -14.59 -2.67
C GLU A 286 15.84 -15.96 -3.19
N GLU A 287 15.37 -16.35 -4.37
CA GLU A 287 15.74 -17.63 -5.01
C GLU A 287 17.23 -17.65 -5.39
N GLU A 288 17.75 -16.56 -5.98
CA GLU A 288 19.18 -16.42 -6.28
C GLU A 288 20.06 -16.49 -5.02
N GLN A 289 19.60 -15.92 -3.89
CA GLN A 289 20.33 -16.02 -2.62
C GLN A 289 20.38 -17.44 -2.04
N LYS A 290 19.30 -18.22 -2.20
CA LYS A 290 19.29 -19.63 -1.75
C LYS A 290 20.24 -20.49 -2.59
N ILE A 291 20.22 -20.32 -3.91
CA ILE A 291 21.10 -21.08 -4.81
C ILE A 291 22.57 -20.76 -4.54
N GLY A 292 22.91 -19.47 -4.35
CA GLY A 292 24.27 -19.07 -4.01
C GLY A 292 24.76 -19.56 -2.64
N GLY A 293 23.87 -19.75 -1.68
CA GLY A 293 24.20 -20.30 -0.35
C GLY A 293 24.38 -21.83 -0.35
N ASP A 294 23.59 -22.55 -1.15
CA ASP A 294 23.72 -24.02 -1.26
C ASP A 294 25.00 -24.43 -2.00
N ASP A 295 25.47 -23.63 -2.96
CA ASP A 295 26.76 -23.87 -3.65
C ASP A 295 27.99 -23.61 -2.75
N GLU A 296 27.85 -22.77 -1.71
CA GLU A 296 28.94 -22.44 -0.77
C GLU A 296 29.05 -23.45 0.41
N TYR A 297 27.98 -24.22 0.68
CA TYR A 297 27.93 -25.17 1.83
C TYR A 297 27.57 -26.62 1.48
N SER A 298 27.31 -26.97 0.21
CA SER A 298 27.00 -28.37 -0.13
C SER A 298 28.25 -29.25 -0.26
N ILE A 299 28.62 -29.91 0.83
CA ILE A 299 29.44 -31.14 0.75
C ILE A 299 28.57 -32.22 0.09
N LYS A 300 28.73 -32.43 -1.22
CA LYS A 300 28.15 -33.59 -1.92
C LYS A 300 28.88 -34.85 -1.47
N ILE A 301 28.24 -35.64 -0.60
CA ILE A 301 28.68 -37.01 -0.28
C ILE A 301 28.19 -37.91 -1.42
N GLN A 302 29.10 -38.33 -2.28
CA GLN A 302 28.84 -39.34 -3.31
C GLN A 302 29.27 -40.70 -2.75
N ILE A 303 28.31 -41.56 -2.42
CA ILE A 303 28.59 -42.95 -2.02
C ILE A 303 28.80 -43.75 -3.31
N CYS A 304 30.05 -44.02 -3.66
CA CYS A 304 30.37 -44.98 -4.70
C CYS A 304 30.30 -46.38 -4.10
N GLU A 305 29.31 -47.16 -4.52
CA GLU A 305 29.22 -48.58 -4.21
C GLU A 305 30.22 -49.33 -5.11
N SER A 306 31.40 -49.58 -4.55
CA SER A 306 32.35 -50.58 -5.04
C SER A 306 32.84 -51.34 -3.82
N ASP A 307 33.04 -52.65 -3.95
CA ASP A 307 33.19 -53.68 -2.90
C ASP A 307 34.25 -53.47 -1.79
N ASN A 308 34.85 -52.29 -1.71
CA ASN A 308 35.55 -51.78 -0.53
C ASN A 308 35.06 -50.35 -0.22
N THR A 309 34.23 -50.21 0.80
CA THR A 309 33.66 -48.93 1.24
C THR A 309 34.74 -47.91 1.60
N LYS A 310 35.03 -46.99 0.68
CA LYS A 310 35.79 -45.76 0.94
C LYS A 310 34.85 -44.57 0.83
N ILE A 311 34.66 -43.87 1.96
CA ILE A 311 33.93 -42.61 2.01
C ILE A 311 34.87 -41.49 1.54
N CYS A 312 34.64 -40.93 0.37
CA CYS A 312 35.38 -39.76 -0.12
C CYS A 312 34.62 -38.47 0.20
N ILE A 313 35.16 -37.67 1.14
CA ILE A 313 34.68 -36.31 1.40
C ILE A 313 35.48 -35.35 0.52
N LYS A 314 34.84 -34.75 -0.50
CA LYS A 314 35.44 -33.65 -1.27
C LYS A 314 35.12 -32.34 -0.55
N GLY A 315 36.14 -31.69 -0.01
CA GLY A 315 36.07 -30.30 0.46
C GLY A 315 36.11 -29.29 -0.70
N PRO A 316 35.71 -28.03 -0.46
CA PRO A 316 35.74 -26.98 -1.47
C PRO A 316 37.18 -26.74 -1.95
N LYS A 317 37.37 -26.66 -3.27
CA LYS A 317 38.65 -26.22 -3.85
C LYS A 317 38.81 -24.73 -3.55
N SER A 318 39.77 -24.38 -2.70
CA SER A 318 40.23 -23.01 -2.56
C SER A 318 40.81 -22.54 -3.90
N LEU A 319 40.13 -21.62 -4.56
CA LEU A 319 40.69 -20.86 -5.68
C LEU A 319 41.62 -19.77 -5.09
N PHE A 320 42.92 -19.92 -5.34
CA PHE A 320 43.87 -18.81 -5.33
C PHE A 320 43.75 -18.05 -6.66
#